data_AF-R9A862-F1
#
_entry.id   AF-R9A862-F1
#
_cell.length_a   1.000
_cell.length_b   1.000
_cell.length_c   1.000
_cell.angle_alpha   90.00
_cell.angle_beta   90.00
_cell.angle_gamma   90.00
#
_symmetry.space_group_name_H-M   'P 1'
#
loop_
_entity.id
_entity.type
_entity.pdbx_description
1 polymer ?
#
loop_
_entity_poly.entity_id
_entity_poly.type
_entity_poly.pdbx_seq_one_letter_code
_entity_poly.pdbx_strand_id
1 'polypeptide(L)'
;MSIKSFIPAKFNLPALWFTDLTLPVLNKMLHNLESIEISETDQKTLKSFQKERLLYISNHPTTKEPGIAYHAANLMGSRFHYMAAREVFEWAYGFVGDFIQSIGAYSVLAGAPDRESLKASRDILASKGGKLALFPEGEPTSGMNDTLLPFQPGVAQLGFWGLDDALKKDAEAKIWILPTFVKYRMNGSIDSMQKDIDQTITRMEQKLGIEKTGKDIVHRFLSVGKRMIEREEKEYGVPVEEGRADDFDYRLGRMRHAMLDNIARKANIPKWDADANAIEKLRRILSVLEMVSVGMPDPNGELPSLEMATWARKAATKAYDFITIQTAYIKELPSAERLYEFLYRYENELFGEFRPRPHKAIVRFGTPFTINEYLSSYKEDKKKTLDSITERLRKELQTMLVEEKSKSNPLFPSQYIF
;
A
#
# COMPACT_ATOMS: atom_id res chain seq x y z
N MET A 1 28.09 8.98 13.59
CA MET A 1 28.06 7.90 12.58
C MET A 1 27.76 8.54 11.23
N SER A 2 28.54 8.26 10.19
CA SER A 2 28.17 8.68 8.83
C SER A 2 26.84 8.02 8.49
N ILE A 3 25.78 8.81 8.37
CA ILE A 3 24.47 8.32 7.96
C ILE A 3 24.64 7.85 6.52
N LYS A 4 24.72 6.52 6.32
CA LYS A 4 24.67 5.96 4.98
C LYS A 4 23.27 6.22 4.44
N SER A 5 23.20 7.01 3.37
CA SER A 5 21.96 7.29 2.64
C SER A 5 21.33 6.02 2.10
N PHE A 6 22.16 5.01 1.77
CA PHE A 6 21.74 3.72 1.24
C PHE A 6 22.15 2.55 2.15
N ILE A 7 21.20 1.66 2.43
CA ILE A 7 21.34 0.39 3.15
C ILE A 7 21.07 -0.75 2.16
N PRO A 8 22.08 -1.57 1.82
CA PRO A 8 21.92 -2.68 0.87
C PRO A 8 21.24 -3.89 1.51
N ALA A 9 20.62 -4.72 0.67
CA ALA A 9 20.14 -6.04 1.07
C ALA A 9 21.32 -6.97 1.44
N LYS A 10 21.14 -7.78 2.48
CA LYS A 10 22.18 -8.70 2.98
C LYS A 10 21.54 -9.99 3.46
N PHE A 11 21.31 -10.93 2.55
CA PHE A 11 20.75 -12.23 2.93
C PHE A 11 21.55 -12.88 4.06
N ASN A 12 20.82 -13.32 5.08
CA ASN A 12 21.37 -14.06 6.21
C ASN A 12 20.64 -15.40 6.30
N LEU A 13 21.36 -16.52 6.09
CA LEU A 13 20.76 -17.85 6.05
C LEU A 13 20.01 -18.20 7.35
N PRO A 14 20.59 -18.03 8.56
CA PRO A 14 19.85 -18.22 9.81
C PRO A 14 18.54 -17.41 9.89
N ALA A 15 18.58 -16.13 9.53
CA ALA A 15 17.39 -15.28 9.58
C ALA A 15 16.33 -15.71 8.56
N LEU A 16 16.75 -16.12 7.35
CA LEU A 16 15.86 -16.68 6.34
C LEU A 16 15.20 -17.98 6.83
N TRP A 17 15.95 -18.90 7.42
CA TRP A 17 15.41 -20.17 7.92
C TRP A 17 14.43 -19.94 9.07
N PHE A 18 14.79 -19.04 9.99
CA PHE A 18 13.90 -18.63 11.07
C PHE A 18 12.62 -18.01 10.52
N THR A 19 12.72 -17.13 9.53
CA THR A 19 11.56 -16.47 8.92
C THR A 19 10.69 -17.48 8.17
N ASP A 20 11.28 -18.38 7.37
CA ASP A 20 10.54 -19.44 6.68
C ASP A 20 9.72 -20.31 7.64
N LEU A 21 10.31 -20.69 8.77
CA LEU A 21 9.66 -21.52 9.79
C LEU A 21 8.55 -20.76 10.54
N THR A 22 8.77 -19.48 10.82
CA THR A 22 7.90 -18.68 11.70
C THR A 22 6.90 -17.81 10.94
N LEU A 23 7.01 -17.68 9.62
CA LEU A 23 6.18 -16.79 8.80
C LEU A 23 4.68 -16.93 9.05
N PRO A 24 4.07 -18.15 9.09
CA PRO A 24 2.64 -18.28 9.38
C PRO A 24 2.27 -17.76 10.77
N VAL A 25 3.12 -17.99 11.76
CA VAL A 25 2.92 -17.53 13.14
C VAL A 25 3.08 -16.02 13.23
N LEU A 26 4.11 -15.44 12.61
CA LEU A 26 4.33 -14.00 12.56
C LEU A 26 3.16 -13.28 11.88
N ASN A 27 2.70 -13.79 10.73
CA ASN A 27 1.55 -13.25 10.02
C ASN A 27 0.27 -13.29 10.87
N LYS A 28 0.05 -14.38 11.61
CA LYS A 28 -1.09 -14.49 12.52
C LYS A 28 -0.97 -13.53 13.71
N MET A 29 0.19 -13.45 14.35
CA MET A 29 0.37 -12.62 15.55
C MET A 29 0.35 -11.11 15.24
N LEU A 30 1.00 -10.68 14.15
CA LEU A 30 1.12 -9.26 13.81
C LEU A 30 -0.09 -8.71 13.07
N HIS A 31 -0.73 -9.56 12.25
CA HIS A 31 -1.77 -9.10 11.32
C HIS A 31 -3.08 -9.85 11.43
N ASN A 32 -3.18 -10.91 12.24
CA ASN A 32 -4.31 -11.83 12.24
C ASN A 32 -4.60 -12.42 10.85
N LEU A 33 -3.53 -12.59 10.06
CA LEU A 33 -3.56 -13.21 8.74
C LEU A 33 -3.41 -14.72 8.90
N GLU A 34 -4.49 -15.46 8.70
CA GLU A 34 -4.57 -16.89 9.01
C GLU A 34 -4.03 -17.78 7.88
N SER A 35 -4.13 -17.33 6.64
CA SER A 35 -3.62 -18.08 5.48
C SER A 35 -3.34 -17.18 4.29
N ILE A 36 -2.48 -17.67 3.40
CA ILE A 36 -2.19 -17.10 2.09
C ILE A 36 -2.54 -18.19 1.07
N GLU A 37 -3.56 -17.94 0.27
CA GLU A 37 -4.11 -18.89 -0.69
C GLU A 37 -3.61 -18.57 -2.10
N ILE A 38 -2.85 -19.51 -2.67
CA ILE A 38 -2.37 -19.50 -4.06
C ILE A 38 -2.84 -20.78 -4.72
N SER A 39 -3.51 -20.70 -5.88
CA SER A 39 -4.05 -21.90 -6.56
C SER A 39 -2.94 -22.88 -6.96
N GLU A 40 -3.25 -24.16 -7.12
CA GLU A 40 -2.22 -25.14 -7.54
C GLU A 40 -1.61 -24.81 -8.92
N THR A 41 -2.43 -24.31 -9.84
CA THR A 41 -1.96 -23.83 -11.16
C THR A 41 -1.01 -22.66 -10.99
N ASP A 42 -1.37 -21.69 -10.16
CA ASP A 42 -0.53 -20.52 -9.86
C ASP A 42 0.79 -20.92 -9.19
N GLN A 43 0.77 -21.90 -8.28
CA GLN A 43 1.99 -22.43 -7.67
C GLN A 43 2.91 -23.09 -8.70
N LYS A 44 2.36 -23.82 -9.69
CA LYS A 44 3.15 -24.42 -10.78
C LYS A 44 3.78 -23.33 -11.65
N THR A 45 2.99 -22.32 -12.04
CA THR A 45 3.48 -21.14 -12.78
C THR A 45 4.62 -20.48 -12.02
N LEU A 46 4.45 -20.23 -10.73
CA LEU A 46 5.45 -19.58 -9.89
C LEU A 46 6.77 -20.38 -9.84
N LYS A 47 6.70 -21.69 -9.63
CA LYS A 47 7.88 -22.59 -9.61
C LYS A 47 8.64 -22.62 -10.93
N SER A 48 7.96 -22.39 -12.06
CA SER A 48 8.63 -22.35 -13.38
C SER A 48 9.66 -21.21 -13.50
N PHE A 49 9.51 -20.14 -12.69
CA PHE A 49 10.43 -18.99 -12.67
C PHE A 49 11.58 -19.10 -11.66
N GLN A 50 11.78 -20.26 -11.03
CA GLN A 50 12.79 -20.41 -9.97
C GLN A 50 14.20 -19.97 -10.40
N LYS A 51 14.60 -20.28 -11.64
CA LYS A 51 15.93 -19.95 -12.19
C LYS A 51 15.96 -18.69 -13.04
N GLU A 52 14.80 -18.08 -13.28
CA GLU A 52 14.64 -16.94 -14.16
C GLU A 52 14.88 -15.61 -13.44
N ARG A 53 15.19 -14.56 -14.21
CA ARG A 53 15.16 -13.18 -13.71
C ARG A 53 13.71 -12.68 -13.72
N LEU A 54 13.27 -12.09 -12.62
CA LEU A 54 11.85 -11.81 -12.42
C LEU A 54 11.60 -10.45 -11.77
N LEU A 55 10.69 -9.69 -12.35
CA LEU A 55 9.98 -8.58 -11.73
C LEU A 55 8.62 -9.08 -11.25
N TYR A 56 8.46 -9.20 -9.93
CA TYR A 56 7.17 -9.48 -9.30
C TYR A 56 6.46 -8.15 -9.10
N ILE A 57 5.32 -7.94 -9.76
CA ILE A 57 4.57 -6.67 -9.72
C ILE A 57 3.23 -6.93 -9.04
N SER A 58 2.96 -6.29 -7.91
CA SER A 58 1.71 -6.51 -7.16
C SER A 58 1.00 -5.22 -6.81
N ASN A 59 -0.34 -5.24 -6.73
CA ASN A 59 -1.10 -4.18 -6.05
C ASN A 59 -0.68 -4.09 -4.57
N HIS A 60 -0.98 -2.95 -3.95
CA HIS A 60 -0.55 -2.60 -2.59
C HIS A 60 -1.69 -2.03 -1.74
N PRO A 61 -2.68 -2.87 -1.35
CA PRO A 61 -3.84 -2.40 -0.60
C PRO A 61 -3.55 -2.14 0.89
N THR A 62 -2.50 -2.74 1.46
CA THR A 62 -2.14 -2.58 2.87
C THR A 62 -0.63 -2.41 3.02
N THR A 63 -0.06 -2.70 4.19
CA THR A 63 1.40 -2.78 4.41
C THR A 63 1.90 -4.22 4.52
N LYS A 64 1.04 -5.21 4.29
CA LYS A 64 1.32 -6.64 4.50
C LYS A 64 1.88 -7.32 3.26
N GLU A 65 1.79 -6.68 2.09
CA GLU A 65 2.16 -7.29 0.80
C GLU A 65 3.62 -7.75 0.69
N PRO A 66 4.62 -7.11 1.33
CA PRO A 66 5.97 -7.68 1.38
C PRO A 66 6.00 -9.09 2.00
N GLY A 67 5.21 -9.34 3.05
CA GLY A 67 5.07 -10.67 3.65
C GLY A 67 4.37 -11.68 2.73
N ILE A 68 3.41 -11.22 1.92
CA ILE A 68 2.74 -12.04 0.91
C ILE A 68 3.70 -12.41 -0.23
N ALA A 69 4.47 -11.44 -0.72
CA ALA A 69 5.50 -11.65 -1.73
C ALA A 69 6.62 -12.57 -1.21
N TYR A 70 6.97 -12.48 0.08
CA TYR A 70 7.89 -13.41 0.72
C TYR A 70 7.36 -14.85 0.74
N HIS A 71 6.07 -15.04 1.04
CA HIS A 71 5.44 -16.36 0.94
C HIS A 71 5.48 -16.91 -0.50
N ALA A 72 5.22 -16.06 -1.50
CA ALA A 72 5.35 -16.44 -2.91
C ALA A 72 6.80 -16.83 -3.26
N ALA A 73 7.80 -16.09 -2.80
CA ALA A 73 9.21 -16.43 -2.99
C ALA A 73 9.55 -17.82 -2.41
N ASN A 74 9.02 -18.14 -1.22
CA ASN A 74 9.18 -19.45 -0.59
C ASN A 74 8.58 -20.57 -1.43
N LEU A 75 7.37 -20.40 -1.95
CA LEU A 75 6.71 -21.37 -2.82
C LEU A 75 7.44 -21.58 -4.15
N MET A 76 8.05 -20.52 -4.69
CA MET A 76 8.92 -20.57 -5.86
C MET A 76 10.20 -21.37 -5.61
N GLY A 77 10.66 -21.47 -4.35
CA GLY A 77 11.98 -21.98 -4.01
C GLY A 77 13.10 -21.01 -4.40
N SER A 78 12.85 -19.70 -4.27
CA SER A 78 13.80 -18.61 -4.57
C SER A 78 13.67 -17.49 -3.53
N ARG A 79 14.56 -16.49 -3.57
CA ARG A 79 14.43 -15.25 -2.80
C ARG A 79 14.17 -14.06 -3.71
N PHE A 80 13.39 -13.12 -3.21
CA PHE A 80 13.17 -11.81 -3.84
C PHE A 80 13.94 -10.75 -3.06
N HIS A 81 14.17 -9.64 -3.73
CA HIS A 81 14.59 -8.40 -3.09
C HIS A 81 13.40 -7.44 -3.00
N TYR A 82 13.43 -6.58 -2.00
CA TYR A 82 12.33 -5.65 -1.71
C TYR A 82 12.87 -4.24 -1.55
N MET A 83 12.16 -3.28 -2.12
CA MET A 83 12.38 -1.86 -1.84
C MET A 83 11.58 -1.47 -0.61
N ALA A 84 12.21 -0.80 0.35
CA ALA A 84 11.53 -0.25 1.53
C ALA A 84 12.05 1.17 1.82
N ALA A 85 11.16 2.06 2.27
CA ALA A 85 11.54 3.43 2.62
C ALA A 85 12.68 3.42 3.65
N ARG A 86 13.64 4.32 3.52
CA ARG A 86 14.88 4.35 4.32
C ARG A 86 14.58 4.48 5.81
N GLU A 87 13.52 5.19 6.16
CA GLU A 87 13.03 5.34 7.53
C GLU A 87 12.60 4.03 8.20
N VAL A 88 12.11 3.05 7.43
CA VAL A 88 11.69 1.74 7.98
C VAL A 88 12.88 1.02 8.61
N PHE A 89 14.09 1.28 8.10
CA PHE A 89 15.31 0.71 8.63
C PHE A 89 15.73 1.31 9.98
N GLU A 90 15.17 2.45 10.38
CA GLU A 90 15.42 3.07 11.69
C GLU A 90 14.38 2.65 12.75
N TRP A 91 13.31 1.95 12.35
CA TRP A 91 12.26 1.52 13.26
C TRP A 91 12.77 0.54 14.32
N ALA A 92 12.19 0.64 15.52
CA ALA A 92 12.61 -0.11 16.70
C ALA A 92 14.13 -0.02 16.95
N TYR A 93 14.68 1.20 16.86
CA TYR A 93 16.11 1.48 17.03
C TYR A 93 17.01 0.67 16.07
N GLY A 94 16.54 0.46 14.83
CA GLY A 94 17.27 -0.26 13.79
C GLY A 94 16.99 -1.76 13.71
N PHE A 95 16.34 -2.36 14.72
CA PHE A 95 16.10 -3.80 14.76
C PHE A 95 15.24 -4.29 13.58
N VAL A 96 14.22 -3.50 13.20
CA VAL A 96 13.40 -3.81 12.01
C VAL A 96 14.27 -3.77 10.75
N GLY A 97 15.12 -2.76 10.62
CA GLY A 97 16.06 -2.60 9.52
C GLY A 97 17.02 -3.77 9.36
N ASP A 98 17.62 -4.23 10.46
CA ASP A 98 18.52 -5.38 10.46
C ASP A 98 17.78 -6.66 10.03
N PHE A 99 16.55 -6.85 10.52
CA PHE A 99 15.72 -7.99 10.13
C PHE A 99 15.34 -7.95 8.65
N ILE A 100 14.82 -6.83 8.13
CA ILE A 100 14.37 -6.76 6.74
C ILE A 100 15.55 -6.84 5.74
N GLN A 101 16.73 -6.29 6.08
CA GLN A 101 17.96 -6.48 5.30
C GLN A 101 18.30 -7.96 5.15
N SER A 102 18.15 -8.71 6.25
CA SER A 102 18.51 -10.11 6.35
C SER A 102 17.67 -11.02 5.44
N ILE A 103 16.46 -10.55 5.07
CA ILE A 103 15.51 -11.27 4.21
C ILE A 103 15.39 -10.67 2.79
N GLY A 104 16.26 -9.71 2.43
CA GLY A 104 16.40 -9.20 1.06
C GLY A 104 15.91 -7.78 0.81
N ALA A 105 15.50 -7.04 1.84
CA ALA A 105 15.10 -5.63 1.67
C ALA A 105 16.31 -4.70 1.58
N TYR A 106 16.21 -3.65 0.77
CA TYR A 106 17.17 -2.55 0.69
C TYR A 106 16.44 -1.21 0.74
N SER A 107 17.14 -0.18 1.23
CA SER A 107 16.53 1.13 1.42
C SER A 107 16.35 1.88 0.12
N VAL A 108 15.24 2.61 0.03
CA VAL A 108 15.01 3.62 -1.02
C VAL A 108 14.67 4.95 -0.35
N LEU A 109 15.13 6.06 -0.94
CA LEU A 109 14.65 7.40 -0.55
C LEU A 109 13.47 7.77 -1.44
N ALA A 110 12.26 7.82 -0.88
CA ALA A 110 11.07 8.19 -1.63
C ALA A 110 11.10 9.69 -1.97
N GLY A 111 10.84 10.02 -3.24
CA GLY A 111 10.75 11.41 -3.70
C GLY A 111 12.10 12.17 -3.79
N ALA A 112 13.23 11.49 -3.59
CA ALA A 112 14.57 12.04 -3.80
C ALA A 112 15.34 11.27 -4.90
N PRO A 113 16.32 11.90 -5.57
CA PRO A 113 17.19 11.20 -6.50
C PRO A 113 18.05 10.14 -5.80
N ASP A 114 17.61 8.88 -5.84
CA ASP A 114 18.31 7.76 -5.19
C ASP A 114 19.06 6.88 -6.20
N ARG A 115 20.25 7.32 -6.57
CA ARG A 115 21.08 6.62 -7.56
C ARG A 115 21.55 5.25 -7.07
N GLU A 116 21.79 5.10 -5.77
CA GLU A 116 22.31 3.86 -5.19
C GLU A 116 21.24 2.76 -5.18
N SER A 117 19.99 3.08 -4.83
CA SER A 117 18.92 2.07 -4.90
C SER A 117 18.56 1.69 -6.34
N LEU A 118 18.62 2.63 -7.29
CA LEU A 118 18.45 2.32 -8.71
C LEU A 118 19.57 1.41 -9.22
N LYS A 119 20.82 1.65 -8.81
CA LYS A 119 21.96 0.80 -9.13
C LYS A 119 21.79 -0.61 -8.55
N ALA A 120 21.42 -0.71 -7.26
CA ALA A 120 21.16 -2.00 -6.63
C ALA A 120 20.05 -2.79 -7.35
N SER A 121 18.95 -2.11 -7.73
CA SER A 121 17.85 -2.72 -8.48
C SER A 121 18.32 -3.29 -9.83
N ARG A 122 19.17 -2.54 -10.55
CA ARG A 122 19.78 -3.00 -11.81
C ARG A 122 20.71 -4.19 -11.60
N ASP A 123 21.58 -4.13 -10.59
CA ASP A 123 22.52 -5.20 -10.28
C ASP A 123 21.79 -6.51 -9.91
N ILE A 124 20.70 -6.40 -9.14
CA ILE A 124 19.81 -7.52 -8.82
C ILE A 124 19.23 -8.13 -10.09
N LEU A 125 18.60 -7.32 -10.95
CA LEU A 125 17.94 -7.80 -12.17
C LEU A 125 18.94 -8.34 -13.21
N ALA A 126 20.15 -7.80 -13.27
CA ALA A 126 21.20 -8.28 -14.16
C ALA A 126 21.76 -9.64 -13.73
N SER A 127 21.74 -9.91 -12.42
CA SER A 127 22.25 -11.17 -11.84
C SER A 127 21.43 -12.38 -12.29
N LYS A 128 22.10 -13.52 -12.50
CA LYS A 128 21.42 -14.76 -12.91
C LYS A 128 20.41 -15.17 -11.85
N GLY A 129 19.15 -15.35 -12.26
CA GLY A 129 18.05 -15.70 -11.34
C GLY A 129 17.63 -14.60 -10.37
N GLY A 130 18.08 -13.35 -10.59
CA GLY A 130 17.77 -12.21 -9.73
C GLY A 130 16.29 -11.82 -9.78
N LYS A 131 15.69 -11.54 -8.62
CA LYS A 131 14.27 -11.26 -8.48
C LYS A 131 14.02 -10.04 -7.62
N LEU A 132 13.11 -9.18 -8.07
CA LEU A 132 12.76 -7.94 -7.43
C LEU A 132 11.23 -7.82 -7.35
N ALA A 133 10.71 -7.60 -6.15
CA ALA A 133 9.30 -7.32 -5.91
C ALA A 133 9.06 -5.80 -5.90
N LEU A 134 8.11 -5.34 -6.71
CA LEU A 134 7.72 -3.95 -6.83
C LEU A 134 6.21 -3.79 -6.67
N PHE A 135 5.83 -2.67 -6.06
CA PHE A 135 4.46 -2.25 -5.86
C PHE A 135 4.27 -0.96 -6.66
N PRO A 136 3.68 -1.00 -7.86
CA PRO A 136 3.70 0.12 -8.79
C PRO A 136 2.84 1.29 -8.29
N GLU A 137 1.92 1.06 -7.36
CA GLU A 137 1.16 2.14 -6.68
C GLU A 137 2.07 3.03 -5.81
N GLY A 138 3.20 2.48 -5.35
CA GLY A 138 4.15 3.12 -4.45
C GLY A 138 3.55 3.37 -3.06
N GLU A 139 4.17 4.30 -2.33
CA GLU A 139 3.58 4.89 -1.14
C GLU A 139 2.89 6.23 -1.45
N PRO A 140 1.79 6.58 -0.76
CA PRO A 140 1.04 5.71 0.15
C PRO A 140 0.37 4.54 -0.58
N THR A 141 0.01 3.51 0.18
CA THR A 141 -0.73 2.32 -0.29
C THR A 141 -2.13 2.74 -0.81
N SER A 142 -2.88 1.84 -1.46
CA SER A 142 -4.27 2.18 -1.83
C SER A 142 -5.20 2.24 -0.62
N GLY A 143 -4.86 1.49 0.43
CA GLY A 143 -5.65 1.36 1.66
C GLY A 143 -6.95 0.56 1.46
N MET A 144 -7.25 0.12 0.25
CA MET A 144 -8.55 -0.43 -0.13
C MET A 144 -8.36 -1.68 -0.99
N ASN A 145 -8.96 -2.77 -0.56
CA ASN A 145 -8.85 -4.08 -1.18
C ASN A 145 -9.33 -4.11 -2.65
N ASP A 146 -10.36 -3.33 -2.98
CA ASP A 146 -10.97 -3.31 -4.31
C ASP A 146 -10.73 -2.00 -5.08
N THR A 147 -9.62 -1.31 -4.80
CA THR A 147 -9.21 -0.09 -5.52
C THR A 147 -7.73 -0.16 -5.89
N LEU A 148 -7.39 0.32 -7.10
CA LEU A 148 -6.01 0.54 -7.53
C LEU A 148 -5.73 2.04 -7.63
N LEU A 149 -4.62 2.49 -7.04
CA LEU A 149 -4.07 3.81 -7.28
C LEU A 149 -3.42 3.89 -8.67
N PRO A 150 -3.25 5.11 -9.22
CA PRO A 150 -2.43 5.30 -10.40
C PRO A 150 -1.01 4.76 -10.19
N PHE A 151 -0.53 3.98 -11.15
CA PHE A 151 0.82 3.42 -11.10
C PHE A 151 1.86 4.51 -11.34
N GLN A 152 2.95 4.43 -10.58
CA GLN A 152 4.10 5.30 -10.72
C GLN A 152 4.76 5.06 -12.08
N PRO A 153 5.14 6.13 -12.80
CA PRO A 153 5.89 5.98 -14.03
C PRO A 153 7.26 5.38 -13.73
N GLY A 154 7.75 4.52 -14.62
CA GLY A 154 9.12 4.01 -14.56
C GLY A 154 9.32 2.66 -13.88
N VAL A 155 8.27 1.97 -13.40
CA VAL A 155 8.41 0.58 -12.92
C VAL A 155 8.97 -0.33 -14.01
N ALA A 156 8.48 -0.19 -15.25
CA ALA A 156 9.00 -0.91 -16.40
C ALA A 156 10.43 -0.48 -16.80
N GLN A 157 10.85 0.74 -16.46
CA GLN A 157 12.16 1.28 -16.80
C GLN A 157 13.29 0.50 -16.12
N LEU A 158 13.07 0.07 -14.87
CA LEU A 158 14.01 -0.81 -14.15
C LEU A 158 14.21 -2.14 -14.87
N GLY A 159 13.15 -2.68 -15.47
CA GLY A 159 13.21 -3.90 -16.28
C GLY A 159 14.14 -3.73 -17.50
N PHE A 160 14.02 -2.64 -18.24
CA PHE A 160 14.90 -2.36 -19.38
C PHE A 160 16.36 -2.15 -18.96
N TRP A 161 16.61 -1.37 -17.90
CA TRP A 161 17.99 -1.16 -17.43
C TRP A 161 18.63 -2.44 -16.90
N GLY A 162 17.88 -3.25 -16.16
CA GLY A 162 18.34 -4.56 -15.72
C GLY A 162 18.62 -5.50 -16.90
N LEU A 163 17.78 -5.46 -17.93
CA LEU A 163 17.94 -6.29 -19.13
C LEU A 163 19.17 -5.87 -19.94
N ASP A 164 19.38 -4.57 -20.16
CA ASP A 164 20.57 -4.04 -20.83
C ASP A 164 21.86 -4.49 -20.14
N ASP A 165 21.87 -4.51 -18.80
CA ASP A 165 23.02 -4.96 -18.01
C ASP A 165 23.16 -6.49 -17.98
N ALA A 166 22.05 -7.24 -18.05
CA ALA A 166 22.05 -8.69 -18.16
C ALA A 166 22.60 -9.15 -19.51
N LEU A 167 22.19 -8.51 -20.61
CA LEU A 167 22.59 -8.84 -21.98
C LEU A 167 24.09 -8.67 -22.24
N LYS A 168 24.75 -7.76 -21.51
CA LYS A 168 26.21 -7.62 -21.55
C LYS A 168 26.97 -8.84 -21.01
N LYS A 169 26.32 -9.64 -20.16
CA LYS A 169 26.91 -10.82 -19.51
C LYS A 169 26.39 -12.14 -20.10
N ASP A 170 25.19 -12.12 -20.65
CA ASP A 170 24.43 -13.29 -21.12
C ASP A 170 23.52 -12.87 -22.28
N ALA A 171 23.90 -13.23 -23.51
CA ALA A 171 23.19 -12.79 -24.73
C ALA A 171 21.73 -13.30 -24.80
N GLU A 172 21.42 -14.39 -24.09
CA GLU A 172 20.08 -14.99 -24.01
C GLU A 172 19.30 -14.53 -22.77
N ALA A 173 19.80 -13.52 -22.05
CA ALA A 173 19.17 -13.03 -20.84
C ALA A 173 17.74 -12.54 -21.11
N LYS A 174 16.81 -13.04 -20.31
CA LYS A 174 15.42 -12.60 -20.28
C LYS A 174 15.06 -12.10 -18.88
N ILE A 175 14.26 -11.04 -18.83
CA ILE A 175 13.62 -10.59 -17.60
C ILE A 175 12.12 -10.75 -17.77
N TRP A 176 11.53 -11.59 -16.93
CA TRP A 176 10.10 -11.81 -16.86
C TRP A 176 9.44 -10.77 -15.96
N ILE A 177 8.24 -10.35 -16.32
CA ILE A 177 7.32 -9.66 -15.44
C ILE A 177 6.22 -10.66 -15.06
N LEU A 178 5.96 -10.76 -13.76
CA LEU A 178 4.87 -11.52 -13.18
C LEU A 178 3.88 -10.53 -12.53
N PRO A 179 2.82 -10.15 -13.25
CA PRO A 179 1.71 -9.41 -12.67
C PRO A 179 1.05 -10.26 -11.58
N THR A 180 0.79 -9.66 -10.45
CA THR A 180 0.23 -10.31 -9.27
C THR A 180 -0.85 -9.43 -8.66
N PHE A 181 -1.90 -10.04 -8.16
CA PHE A 181 -2.95 -9.36 -7.42
C PHE A 181 -3.19 -10.05 -6.09
N VAL A 182 -3.22 -9.26 -5.01
CA VAL A 182 -3.49 -9.67 -3.64
C VAL A 182 -4.83 -9.07 -3.22
N LYS A 183 -5.75 -9.93 -2.80
CA LYS A 183 -7.02 -9.55 -2.18
C LYS A 183 -7.13 -10.16 -0.79
N TYR A 184 -7.50 -9.39 0.22
CA TYR A 184 -7.84 -9.93 1.53
C TYR A 184 -9.30 -10.36 1.60
N ARG A 185 -9.59 -11.44 2.32
CA ARG A 185 -10.96 -11.87 2.63
C ARG A 185 -11.10 -12.16 4.10
N MET A 186 -12.20 -11.70 4.69
CA MET A 186 -12.45 -11.95 6.10
C MET A 186 -12.68 -13.45 6.33
N ASN A 187 -12.17 -13.96 7.45
CA ASN A 187 -12.33 -15.36 7.82
C ASN A 187 -13.20 -15.46 9.09
N GLY A 188 -14.43 -15.93 8.92
CA GLY A 188 -15.41 -16.04 10.00
C GLY A 188 -16.79 -16.44 9.46
N SER A 189 -17.68 -16.88 10.34
CA SER A 189 -19.08 -17.09 9.95
C SER A 189 -19.78 -15.75 9.72
N ILE A 190 -20.78 -15.74 8.82
CA ILE A 190 -21.58 -14.54 8.53
C ILE A 190 -22.15 -13.95 9.81
N ASP A 191 -22.81 -14.77 10.65
CA ASP A 191 -23.41 -14.32 11.91
C ASP A 191 -22.39 -13.69 12.87
N SER A 192 -21.19 -14.27 12.97
CA SER A 192 -20.13 -13.74 13.83
C SER A 192 -19.64 -12.38 13.33
N MET A 193 -19.42 -12.23 12.02
CA MET A 193 -18.98 -10.97 11.43
C MET A 193 -20.06 -9.90 11.55
N GLN A 194 -21.31 -10.26 11.29
CA GLN A 194 -22.45 -9.35 11.43
C GLN A 194 -22.57 -8.82 12.88
N LYS A 195 -22.47 -9.71 13.86
CA LYS A 195 -22.52 -9.35 15.29
C LYS A 195 -21.34 -8.47 15.70
N ASP A 196 -20.12 -8.81 15.28
CA ASP A 196 -18.91 -8.04 15.63
C ASP A 196 -18.98 -6.62 15.05
N ILE A 197 -19.42 -6.45 13.80
CA ILE A 197 -19.62 -5.14 13.19
C ILE A 197 -20.72 -4.35 13.92
N ASP A 198 -21.89 -4.95 14.18
CA ASP A 198 -22.98 -4.27 14.89
C ASP A 198 -22.55 -3.78 16.27
N GLN A 199 -21.88 -4.63 17.05
CA GLN A 199 -21.38 -4.28 18.38
C GLN A 199 -20.33 -3.17 18.31
N THR A 200 -19.43 -3.24 17.33
CA THR A 200 -18.36 -2.24 17.19
C THR A 200 -18.95 -0.88 16.80
N ILE A 201 -19.86 -0.83 15.84
CA ILE A 201 -20.56 0.41 15.46
C ILE A 201 -21.39 0.94 16.61
N THR A 202 -22.10 0.09 17.35
CA THR A 202 -22.87 0.51 18.53
C THR A 202 -21.98 1.23 19.55
N ARG A 203 -20.75 0.76 19.77
CA ARG A 203 -19.79 1.45 20.66
C ARG A 203 -19.38 2.83 20.11
N MET A 204 -19.23 2.96 18.79
CA MET A 204 -18.92 4.24 18.13
C MET A 204 -20.10 5.21 18.23
N GLU A 205 -21.30 4.73 17.97
CA GLU A 205 -22.55 5.48 18.09
C GLU A 205 -22.72 6.02 19.51
N GLN A 206 -22.53 5.18 20.54
CA GLN A 206 -22.55 5.60 21.94
C GLN A 206 -21.50 6.68 22.25
N LYS A 207 -20.26 6.50 21.78
CA LYS A 207 -19.19 7.48 21.99
C LYS A 207 -19.49 8.83 21.33
N LEU A 208 -20.23 8.82 20.23
CA LEU A 208 -20.61 10.01 19.46
C LEU A 208 -22.01 10.56 19.80
N GLY A 209 -22.73 9.93 20.74
CA GLY A 209 -24.11 10.31 21.09
C GLY A 209 -25.11 10.13 19.95
N ILE A 210 -24.93 9.12 19.10
CA ILE A 210 -25.83 8.77 17.99
C ILE A 210 -26.83 7.72 18.48
N GLU A 211 -28.12 7.98 18.31
CA GLU A 211 -29.16 7.00 18.60
C GLU A 211 -29.27 5.94 17.50
N LYS A 212 -29.31 4.66 17.91
CA LYS A 212 -29.54 3.52 17.03
C LYS A 212 -31.00 3.54 16.58
N THR A 213 -31.23 3.96 15.33
CA THR A 213 -32.56 4.32 14.81
C THR A 213 -32.92 3.48 13.59
N GLY A 214 -33.35 2.23 13.76
CA GLY A 214 -34.02 1.44 12.72
C GLY A 214 -33.39 1.61 11.33
N LYS A 215 -32.06 1.59 11.25
CA LYS A 215 -31.28 1.87 10.02
C LYS A 215 -30.52 0.63 9.60
N ASP A 216 -30.30 0.49 8.30
CA ASP A 216 -29.38 -0.53 7.81
C ASP A 216 -27.92 -0.20 8.20
N ILE A 217 -27.03 -1.17 7.97
CA ILE A 217 -25.63 -1.06 8.36
C ILE A 217 -24.91 0.11 7.69
N VAL A 218 -25.18 0.36 6.41
CA VAL A 218 -24.48 1.39 5.63
C VAL A 218 -24.85 2.76 6.17
N HIS A 219 -26.14 3.01 6.42
CA HIS A 219 -26.61 4.24 7.02
C HIS A 219 -26.01 4.50 8.40
N ARG A 220 -25.75 3.45 9.19
CA ARG A 220 -25.07 3.57 10.49
C ARG A 220 -23.60 3.97 10.33
N PHE A 221 -22.85 3.34 9.43
CA PHE A 221 -21.48 3.77 9.09
C PHE A 221 -21.44 5.24 8.65
N LEU A 222 -22.35 5.64 7.75
CA LEU A 222 -22.43 7.02 7.26
C LEU A 222 -22.80 8.01 8.39
N SER A 223 -23.65 7.61 9.34
CA SER A 223 -24.01 8.44 10.49
C SER A 223 -22.81 8.67 11.42
N VAL A 224 -22.01 7.63 11.68
CA VAL A 224 -20.75 7.73 12.43
C VAL A 224 -19.76 8.63 11.70
N GLY A 225 -19.51 8.35 10.41
CA GLY A 225 -18.61 9.15 9.59
C GLY A 225 -19.02 10.63 9.52
N LYS A 226 -20.33 10.92 9.51
CA LYS A 226 -20.84 12.31 9.48
C LYS A 226 -20.44 13.06 10.73
N ARG A 227 -20.63 12.46 11.91
CA ARG A 227 -20.23 13.08 13.19
C ARG A 227 -18.72 13.26 13.30
N MET A 228 -17.94 12.32 12.76
CA MET A 228 -16.48 12.45 12.71
C MET A 228 -16.06 13.65 11.85
N ILE A 229 -16.59 13.77 10.64
CA ILE A 229 -16.29 14.91 9.75
C ILE A 229 -16.68 16.24 10.38
N GLU A 230 -17.88 16.34 10.98
CA GLU A 230 -18.33 17.58 11.64
C GLU A 230 -17.37 18.04 12.76
N ARG A 231 -16.80 17.09 13.51
CA ARG A 231 -15.78 17.38 14.52
C ARG A 231 -14.51 17.93 13.88
N GLU A 232 -14.04 17.31 12.81
CA GLU A 232 -12.82 17.74 12.10
C GLU A 232 -13.02 19.08 11.38
N GLU A 233 -14.17 19.33 10.76
CA GLU A 233 -14.48 20.63 10.15
C GLU A 233 -14.36 21.76 11.18
N LYS A 234 -14.87 21.52 12.40
CA LYS A 234 -14.73 22.46 13.51
C LYS A 234 -13.27 22.63 13.97
N GLU A 235 -12.51 21.55 14.06
CA GLU A 235 -11.09 21.58 14.48
C GLU A 235 -10.20 22.32 13.48
N TYR A 236 -10.41 22.09 12.18
CA TYR A 236 -9.63 22.71 11.10
C TYR A 236 -10.20 24.04 10.62
N GLY A 237 -11.34 24.48 11.15
CA GLY A 237 -11.98 25.74 10.77
C GLY A 237 -12.51 25.75 9.33
N VAL A 238 -12.94 24.60 8.81
CA VAL A 238 -13.47 24.48 7.44
C VAL A 238 -14.94 24.92 7.44
N PRO A 239 -15.31 25.97 6.69
CA PRO A 239 -16.68 26.48 6.68
C PRO A 239 -17.64 25.48 6.05
N VAL A 240 -18.79 25.28 6.68
CA VAL A 240 -19.92 24.55 6.13
C VAL A 240 -20.93 25.58 5.63
N GLU A 241 -21.15 25.65 4.32
CA GLU A 241 -22.10 26.59 3.73
C GLU A 241 -23.53 26.19 4.11
N GLU A 242 -24.23 27.05 4.85
CA GLU A 242 -25.65 26.84 5.17
C GLU A 242 -26.50 26.88 3.91
N GLY A 243 -27.39 25.89 3.72
CA GLY A 243 -28.31 25.82 2.58
C GLY A 243 -27.75 25.14 1.32
N ARG A 244 -26.46 24.78 1.30
CA ARG A 244 -25.89 23.93 0.26
C ARG A 244 -25.98 22.47 0.68
N ALA A 245 -26.71 21.66 -0.06
CA ALA A 245 -26.77 20.21 0.14
C ALA A 245 -25.49 19.54 -0.39
N ASP A 246 -24.35 19.88 0.22
CA ASP A 246 -23.09 19.23 -0.10
C ASP A 246 -23.18 17.75 0.25
N ASP A 247 -23.00 16.89 -0.77
CA ASP A 247 -22.91 15.46 -0.55
C ASP A 247 -21.71 15.13 0.34
N PHE A 248 -21.82 14.05 1.10
CA PHE A 248 -20.83 13.63 2.08
C PHE A 248 -19.43 13.49 1.46
N ASP A 249 -19.34 12.94 0.25
CA ASP A 249 -18.07 12.75 -0.45
C ASP A 249 -17.43 14.10 -0.83
N TYR A 250 -18.22 15.15 -1.10
CA TYR A 250 -17.72 16.50 -1.33
C TYR A 250 -17.11 17.10 -0.06
N ARG A 251 -17.78 16.94 1.09
CA ARG A 251 -17.25 17.39 2.40
C ARG A 251 -15.95 16.68 2.77
N LEU A 252 -15.89 15.35 2.59
CA LEU A 252 -14.65 14.58 2.74
C LEU A 252 -13.53 15.11 1.84
N GLY A 253 -13.86 15.40 0.58
CA GLY A 253 -12.95 15.99 -0.40
C GLY A 253 -12.35 17.30 0.08
N ARG A 254 -13.17 18.24 0.58
CA ARG A 254 -12.69 19.50 1.14
C ARG A 254 -11.81 19.28 2.38
N MET A 255 -12.24 18.38 3.28
CA MET A 255 -11.53 18.11 4.52
C MET A 255 -10.13 17.55 4.30
N ARG A 256 -9.94 16.56 3.42
CA ARG A 256 -8.60 16.02 3.15
C ARG A 256 -7.64 17.08 2.61
N HIS A 257 -8.10 17.97 1.74
CA HIS A 257 -7.26 19.07 1.23
C HIS A 257 -6.93 20.06 2.35
N ALA A 258 -7.91 20.47 3.16
CA ALA A 258 -7.68 21.34 4.30
C ALA A 258 -6.68 20.77 5.32
N MET A 259 -6.76 19.45 5.60
CA MET A 259 -5.81 18.76 6.47
C MET A 259 -4.38 18.80 5.89
N LEU A 260 -4.22 18.43 4.61
CA LEU A 260 -2.92 18.41 3.92
C LEU A 260 -2.31 19.81 3.84
N ASP A 261 -3.10 20.83 3.51
CA ASP A 261 -2.65 22.23 3.43
C ASP A 261 -2.27 22.78 4.82
N ASN A 262 -2.99 22.39 5.87
CA ASN A 262 -2.62 22.73 7.24
C ASN A 262 -1.29 22.08 7.66
N ILE A 263 -1.06 20.82 7.30
CA ILE A 263 0.23 20.14 7.54
C ILE A 263 1.34 20.88 6.80
N ALA A 264 1.13 21.14 5.50
CA ALA A 264 2.11 21.81 4.65
C ALA A 264 2.52 23.18 5.22
N ARG A 265 1.54 23.99 5.65
CA ARG A 265 1.79 25.29 6.27
C ARG A 265 2.50 25.18 7.63
N LYS A 266 2.08 24.28 8.52
CA LYS A 266 2.68 24.16 9.87
C LYS A 266 4.09 23.57 9.83
N ALA A 267 4.33 22.61 8.94
CA ALA A 267 5.63 21.96 8.77
C ALA A 267 6.51 22.64 7.70
N ASN A 268 6.08 23.79 7.16
CA ASN A 268 6.78 24.55 6.14
C ASN A 268 7.27 23.68 4.95
N ILE A 269 6.38 22.85 4.40
CA ILE A 269 6.73 21.90 3.35
C ILE A 269 7.16 22.66 2.08
N PRO A 270 8.41 22.49 1.60
CA PRO A 270 8.93 23.24 0.47
C PRO A 270 8.24 22.85 -0.84
N LYS A 271 8.18 23.77 -1.80
CA LYS A 271 7.58 23.56 -3.15
C LYS A 271 6.17 22.95 -3.06
N TRP A 272 5.34 23.48 -2.16
CA TRP A 272 3.96 23.04 -2.00
C TRP A 272 3.12 23.52 -3.18
N ASP A 273 2.37 22.60 -3.77
CA ASP A 273 1.34 22.90 -4.77
C ASP A 273 -0.04 22.71 -4.13
N ALA A 274 -0.75 23.82 -3.94
CA ALA A 274 -2.06 23.82 -3.31
C ALA A 274 -3.17 23.32 -4.25
N ASP A 275 -2.93 23.28 -5.56
CA ASP A 275 -3.92 22.84 -6.56
C ASP A 275 -3.73 21.35 -6.94
N ALA A 276 -2.63 20.73 -6.50
CA ALA A 276 -2.37 19.32 -6.70
C ALA A 276 -3.43 18.41 -6.04
N ASN A 277 -3.60 17.20 -6.59
CA ASN A 277 -4.52 16.23 -6.01
C ASN A 277 -4.02 15.73 -4.63
N ALA A 278 -4.94 15.18 -3.84
CA ALA A 278 -4.65 14.79 -2.45
C ALA A 278 -3.52 13.75 -2.30
N ILE A 279 -3.37 12.82 -3.27
CA ILE A 279 -2.31 11.81 -3.23
C ILE A 279 -0.94 12.45 -3.50
N GLU A 280 -0.84 13.35 -4.48
CA GLU A 280 0.39 14.09 -4.76
C GLU A 280 0.81 14.97 -3.58
N LYS A 281 -0.15 15.70 -2.99
CA LYS A 281 0.05 16.47 -1.75
C LYS A 281 0.60 15.60 -0.62
N LEU A 282 -0.02 14.44 -0.38
CA LEU A 282 0.43 13.50 0.65
C LEU A 282 1.83 12.94 0.36
N ARG A 283 2.12 12.53 -0.89
CA ARG A 283 3.45 12.06 -1.30
C ARG A 283 4.53 13.12 -1.08
N ARG A 284 4.22 14.39 -1.37
CA ARG A 284 5.15 15.51 -1.13
C ARG A 284 5.45 15.67 0.36
N ILE A 285 4.43 15.61 1.21
CA ILE A 285 4.61 15.62 2.67
C ILE A 285 5.51 14.46 3.08
N LEU A 286 5.14 13.22 2.76
CA LEU A 286 5.89 12.02 3.18
C LEU A 286 7.36 12.06 2.74
N SER A 287 7.63 12.48 1.51
CA SER A 287 9.00 12.60 1.00
C SER A 287 9.84 13.60 1.81
N VAL A 288 9.26 14.74 2.20
CA VAL A 288 9.95 15.75 3.04
C VAL A 288 10.16 15.23 4.45
N LEU A 289 9.17 14.56 5.02
CA LEU A 289 9.28 13.97 6.36
C LEU A 289 10.34 12.86 6.40
N GLU A 290 10.46 12.07 5.35
CA GLU A 290 11.52 11.06 5.23
C GLU A 290 12.90 11.71 5.23
N MET A 291 13.13 12.77 4.44
CA MET A 291 14.40 13.50 4.41
C MET A 291 14.83 13.99 5.80
N VAL A 292 13.88 14.48 6.61
CA VAL A 292 14.14 14.88 8.01
C VAL A 292 14.46 13.67 8.88
N SER A 293 13.67 12.60 8.74
CA SER A 293 13.81 11.39 9.56
C SER A 293 15.17 10.70 9.36
N VAL A 294 15.70 10.76 8.14
CA VAL A 294 17.02 10.19 7.82
C VAL A 294 18.16 11.19 8.04
N GLY A 295 17.89 12.41 8.50
CA GLY A 295 18.91 13.43 8.78
C GLY A 295 19.67 13.91 7.53
N MET A 296 18.99 14.05 6.38
CA MET A 296 19.64 14.64 5.20
C MET A 296 20.12 16.07 5.49
N PRO A 297 21.28 16.48 4.97
CA PRO A 297 21.74 17.85 5.09
C PRO A 297 20.72 18.83 4.51
N ASP A 298 20.41 19.88 5.27
CA ASP A 298 19.52 20.95 4.87
C ASP A 298 20.30 22.27 4.71
N PRO A 299 21.03 22.45 3.61
CA PRO A 299 21.87 23.62 3.42
C PRO A 299 21.07 24.93 3.31
N ASN A 300 19.78 24.85 2.98
CA ASN A 300 18.91 26.03 2.80
C ASN A 300 18.02 26.31 4.03
N GLY A 301 18.01 25.43 5.05
CA GLY A 301 17.13 25.57 6.21
C GLY A 301 15.64 25.43 5.87
N GLU A 302 15.31 24.67 4.82
CA GLU A 302 13.93 24.50 4.32
C GLU A 302 13.18 23.34 5.00
N LEU A 303 13.87 22.45 5.70
CA LEU A 303 13.28 21.26 6.31
C LEU A 303 12.72 21.54 7.72
N PRO A 304 11.59 20.92 8.09
CA PRO A 304 11.06 21.05 9.45
C PRO A 304 11.96 20.37 10.49
N SER A 305 11.81 20.77 11.76
CA SER A 305 12.44 20.06 12.88
C SER A 305 11.93 18.62 12.98
N LEU A 306 12.72 17.73 13.61
CA LEU A 306 12.33 16.34 13.82
C LEU A 306 11.02 16.20 14.62
N GLU A 307 10.82 17.07 15.61
CA GLU A 307 9.57 17.13 16.38
C GLU A 307 8.38 17.48 15.49
N MET A 308 8.52 18.54 14.68
CA MET A 308 7.49 18.95 13.72
C MET A 308 7.22 17.86 12.69
N ALA A 309 8.26 17.18 12.20
CA ALA A 309 8.12 16.09 11.27
C ALA A 309 7.38 14.88 11.87
N THR A 310 7.62 14.58 13.14
CA THR A 310 6.92 13.53 13.88
C THR A 310 5.44 13.85 14.04
N TRP A 311 5.10 15.10 14.40
CA TRP A 311 3.72 15.57 14.44
C TRP A 311 3.06 15.49 13.06
N ALA A 312 3.75 16.01 12.03
CA ALA A 312 3.24 16.06 10.66
C ALA A 312 2.98 14.66 10.11
N ARG A 313 3.79 13.66 10.47
CA ARG A 313 3.57 12.26 10.08
C ARG A 313 2.29 11.70 10.67
N LYS A 314 2.06 11.91 11.96
CA LYS A 314 0.81 11.49 12.61
C LYS A 314 -0.41 12.17 11.97
N ALA A 315 -0.30 13.46 11.67
CA ALA A 315 -1.34 14.21 10.97
C ALA A 315 -1.56 13.70 9.53
N ALA A 316 -0.49 13.33 8.82
CA ALA A 316 -0.55 12.79 7.47
C ALA A 316 -1.23 11.41 7.43
N THR A 317 -1.01 10.55 8.43
CA THR A 317 -1.76 9.29 8.59
C THR A 317 -3.26 9.54 8.71
N LYS A 318 -3.67 10.53 9.52
CA LYS A 318 -5.09 10.91 9.64
C LYS A 318 -5.64 11.47 8.32
N ALA A 319 -4.89 12.34 7.63
CA ALA A 319 -5.30 12.84 6.32
C ALA A 319 -5.44 11.72 5.28
N TYR A 320 -4.60 10.68 5.35
CA TYR A 320 -4.69 9.50 4.52
C TYR A 320 -5.96 8.67 4.77
N ASP A 321 -6.42 8.57 6.02
CA ASP A 321 -7.72 7.95 6.32
C ASP A 321 -8.87 8.68 5.59
N PHE A 322 -8.84 10.01 5.55
CA PHE A 322 -9.83 10.81 4.82
C PHE A 322 -9.72 10.68 3.28
N ILE A 323 -8.55 10.33 2.76
CA ILE A 323 -8.40 10.00 1.32
C ILE A 323 -9.07 8.67 0.98
N THR A 324 -8.99 7.70 1.90
CA THR A 324 -9.40 6.31 1.66
C THR A 324 -10.85 6.01 2.07
N ILE A 325 -11.46 6.82 2.94
CA ILE A 325 -12.89 6.77 3.22
C ILE A 325 -13.66 7.31 2.00
N GLN A 326 -14.26 6.41 1.22
CA GLN A 326 -15.08 6.75 0.05
C GLN A 326 -16.48 6.16 0.20
N THR A 327 -17.54 6.96 0.40
CA THR A 327 -18.84 6.37 0.77
C THR A 327 -19.45 5.50 -0.31
N ALA A 328 -19.21 5.83 -1.58
CA ALA A 328 -19.58 5.00 -2.73
C ALA A 328 -19.05 3.57 -2.60
N TYR A 329 -17.88 3.36 -1.97
CA TYR A 329 -17.25 2.05 -1.82
C TYR A 329 -18.09 1.07 -0.98
N ILE A 330 -18.63 1.52 0.16
CA ILE A 330 -19.50 0.67 1.00
C ILE A 330 -20.96 0.68 0.55
N LYS A 331 -21.41 1.73 -0.15
CA LYS A 331 -22.76 1.81 -0.75
C LYS A 331 -22.90 0.84 -1.93
N GLU A 332 -21.87 0.73 -2.77
CA GLU A 332 -21.86 -0.17 -3.94
C GLU A 332 -21.89 -1.64 -3.52
N LEU A 333 -21.08 -2.01 -2.52
CA LEU A 333 -20.97 -3.39 -2.05
C LEU A 333 -20.61 -3.40 -0.56
N PRO A 334 -21.57 -3.56 0.36
CA PRO A 334 -21.26 -3.65 1.79
C PRO A 334 -20.77 -5.06 2.17
N SER A 335 -19.67 -5.51 1.56
CA SER A 335 -19.04 -6.80 1.91
C SER A 335 -18.30 -6.72 3.24
N ALA A 336 -18.00 -7.88 3.84
CA ALA A 336 -17.26 -7.93 5.10
C ALA A 336 -15.93 -7.17 5.00
N GLU A 337 -15.18 -7.38 3.92
CA GLU A 337 -13.88 -6.73 3.69
C GLU A 337 -14.01 -5.20 3.73
N ARG A 338 -14.93 -4.64 2.93
CA ARG A 338 -15.10 -3.19 2.81
C ARG A 338 -15.59 -2.55 4.12
N LEU A 339 -16.51 -3.22 4.80
CA LEU A 339 -17.03 -2.74 6.08
C LEU A 339 -15.96 -2.76 7.17
N TYR A 340 -15.15 -3.82 7.25
CA TYR A 340 -14.05 -3.88 8.22
C TYR A 340 -12.94 -2.86 7.91
N GLU A 341 -12.63 -2.60 6.64
CA GLU A 341 -11.72 -1.53 6.24
C GLU A 341 -12.16 -0.17 6.77
N PHE A 342 -13.45 0.15 6.67
CA PHE A 342 -14.02 1.37 7.26
C PHE A 342 -13.96 1.32 8.79
N LEU A 343 -14.34 0.18 9.37
CA LEU A 343 -14.39 0.00 10.80
C LEU A 343 -13.03 0.22 11.45
N TYR A 344 -11.94 -0.30 10.88
CA TYR A 344 -10.59 -0.12 11.43
C TYR A 344 -10.16 1.34 11.47
N ARG A 345 -10.49 2.11 10.44
CA ARG A 345 -10.20 3.56 10.40
C ARG A 345 -10.99 4.30 11.47
N TYR A 346 -12.28 3.97 11.61
CA TYR A 346 -13.12 4.59 12.62
C TYR A 346 -12.68 4.19 14.03
N GLU A 347 -12.27 2.94 14.24
CA GLU A 347 -11.73 2.49 15.53
C GLU A 347 -10.45 3.24 15.87
N ASN A 348 -9.51 3.34 14.93
CA ASN A 348 -8.27 4.05 15.12
C ASN A 348 -8.50 5.55 15.45
N GLU A 349 -9.40 6.22 14.73
CA GLU A 349 -9.71 7.63 14.95
C GLU A 349 -10.47 7.88 16.27
N LEU A 350 -11.40 7.00 16.65
CA LEU A 350 -12.23 7.20 17.83
C LEU A 350 -11.58 6.65 19.10
N PHE A 351 -10.84 5.56 19.02
CA PHE A 351 -10.30 4.84 20.18
C PHE A 351 -8.77 4.83 20.24
N GLY A 352 -8.08 5.28 19.19
CA GLY A 352 -6.61 5.34 19.12
C GLY A 352 -5.95 4.02 18.71
N GLU A 353 -6.73 2.95 18.56
CA GLU A 353 -6.29 1.64 18.13
C GLU A 353 -7.43 0.91 17.42
N PHE A 354 -7.08 -0.08 16.60
CA PHE A 354 -8.04 -1.00 16.00
C PHE A 354 -7.58 -2.44 16.24
N ARG A 355 -8.53 -3.38 16.22
CA ARG A 355 -8.22 -4.81 16.34
C ARG A 355 -8.25 -5.46 14.95
N PRO A 356 -7.16 -6.02 14.41
CA PRO A 356 -7.23 -6.81 13.19
C PRO A 356 -8.14 -8.03 13.40
N ARG A 357 -9.23 -8.18 12.63
CA ARG A 357 -10.05 -9.40 12.63
C ARG A 357 -9.42 -10.48 11.75
N PRO A 358 -9.71 -11.77 11.98
CA PRO A 358 -9.14 -12.86 11.20
C PRO A 358 -9.47 -12.72 9.72
N HIS A 359 -8.45 -12.89 8.87
CA HIS A 359 -8.60 -12.82 7.43
C HIS A 359 -7.53 -13.65 6.73
N LYS A 360 -7.71 -13.83 5.43
CA LYS A 360 -6.79 -14.52 4.54
C LYS A 360 -6.41 -13.66 3.34
N ALA A 361 -5.25 -13.91 2.76
CA ALA A 361 -4.82 -13.29 1.52
C ALA A 361 -5.07 -14.26 0.36
N ILE A 362 -5.72 -13.80 -0.71
CA ILE A 362 -5.89 -14.51 -1.96
C ILE A 362 -4.91 -13.90 -2.95
N VAL A 363 -4.02 -14.73 -3.51
CA VAL A 363 -3.04 -14.28 -4.51
C VAL A 363 -3.40 -14.85 -5.87
N ARG A 364 -3.40 -13.98 -6.88
CA ARG A 364 -3.61 -14.32 -8.30
C ARG A 364 -2.44 -13.86 -9.13
N PHE A 365 -2.03 -14.67 -10.10
CA PHE A 365 -1.02 -14.29 -11.07
C PHE A 365 -1.66 -14.01 -12.42
N GLY A 366 -1.25 -12.90 -13.03
CA GLY A 366 -1.57 -12.58 -14.42
C GLY A 366 -0.71 -13.40 -15.39
N THR A 367 -0.88 -13.14 -16.68
CA THR A 367 -0.10 -13.83 -17.70
C THR A 367 1.34 -13.28 -17.71
N PRO A 368 2.36 -14.10 -17.43
CA PRO A 368 3.74 -13.63 -17.44
C PRO A 368 4.17 -13.21 -18.85
N PHE A 369 5.00 -12.18 -18.94
CA PHE A 369 5.58 -11.71 -20.20
C PHE A 369 6.99 -11.21 -20.01
N THR A 370 7.75 -11.03 -21.08
CA THR A 370 9.15 -10.60 -20.99
C THR A 370 9.32 -9.13 -21.37
N ILE A 371 10.27 -8.46 -20.71
CA ILE A 371 10.71 -7.11 -21.14
C ILE A 371 11.27 -7.19 -22.57
N ASN A 372 11.89 -8.31 -22.94
CA ASN A 372 12.50 -8.55 -24.24
C ASN A 372 11.53 -8.34 -25.41
N GLU A 373 10.25 -8.69 -25.25
CA GLU A 373 9.19 -8.46 -26.25
C GLU A 373 9.05 -6.99 -26.67
N TYR A 374 9.48 -6.05 -25.82
CA TYR A 374 9.30 -4.61 -26.02
C TYR A 374 10.60 -3.88 -26.39
N LEU A 375 11.72 -4.59 -26.60
CA LEU A 375 13.02 -3.96 -26.87
C LEU A 375 13.05 -3.10 -28.14
N SER A 376 12.43 -3.56 -29.23
CA SER A 376 12.37 -2.82 -30.49
C SER A 376 11.61 -1.51 -30.32
N SER A 377 10.38 -1.59 -29.79
CA SER A 377 9.55 -0.41 -29.52
C SER A 377 10.21 0.56 -28.53
N TYR A 378 10.92 0.04 -27.52
CA TYR A 378 11.63 0.87 -26.54
C TYR A 378 12.81 1.64 -27.15
N LYS A 379 13.50 1.07 -28.15
CA LYS A 379 14.57 1.77 -28.88
C LYS A 379 14.02 2.87 -29.78
N GLU A 380 12.82 2.70 -30.33
CA GLU A 380 12.14 3.68 -31.18
C GLU A 380 11.54 4.83 -30.34
N ASP A 381 10.75 4.51 -29.32
CA ASP A 381 10.11 5.47 -28.42
C ASP A 381 10.02 4.92 -27.00
N LYS A 382 10.97 5.36 -26.16
CA LYS A 382 11.07 4.94 -24.76
C LYS A 382 9.81 5.29 -23.98
N LYS A 383 9.33 6.54 -24.08
CA LYS A 383 8.23 7.04 -23.26
C LYS A 383 6.95 6.28 -23.59
N LYS A 384 6.60 6.21 -24.87
CA LYS A 384 5.40 5.51 -25.33
C LYS A 384 5.40 4.03 -24.96
N THR A 385 6.57 3.38 -25.04
CA THR A 385 6.70 1.96 -24.67
C THR A 385 6.52 1.74 -23.17
N LEU A 386 7.11 2.58 -22.32
CA LEU A 386 6.94 2.51 -20.87
C LEU A 386 5.47 2.75 -20.47
N ASP A 387 4.81 3.73 -21.08
CA ASP A 387 3.39 4.02 -20.84
C ASP A 387 2.52 2.82 -21.27
N SER A 388 2.83 2.19 -22.41
CA SER A 388 2.13 0.99 -22.88
C SER A 388 2.27 -0.22 -21.95
N ILE A 389 3.48 -0.48 -21.41
CA ILE A 389 3.68 -1.56 -20.44
C ILE A 389 2.96 -1.26 -19.13
N THR A 390 3.01 0.00 -18.68
CA THR A 390 2.31 0.43 -17.45
C THR A 390 0.80 0.26 -17.58
N GLU A 391 0.23 0.65 -18.72
CA GLU A 391 -1.19 0.48 -19.00
C GLU A 391 -1.59 -1.00 -19.12
N ARG A 392 -0.75 -1.83 -19.77
CA ARG A 392 -0.96 -3.29 -19.79
C ARG A 392 -1.03 -3.86 -18.37
N LEU A 393 -0.05 -3.55 -17.52
CA LEU A 393 0.00 -4.02 -16.14
C LEU A 393 -1.23 -3.55 -15.35
N ARG A 394 -1.60 -2.29 -15.49
CA ARG A 394 -2.78 -1.73 -14.83
C ARG A 394 -4.05 -2.47 -15.26
N LYS A 395 -4.24 -2.71 -16.55
CA LYS A 395 -5.40 -3.43 -17.09
C LYS A 395 -5.46 -4.87 -16.60
N GLU A 396 -4.33 -5.57 -16.54
CA GLU A 396 -4.26 -6.94 -16.03
C GLU A 396 -4.62 -7.00 -14.53
N LEU A 397 -4.04 -6.13 -13.70
CA LEU A 397 -4.39 -6.04 -12.28
C LEU A 397 -5.84 -5.61 -12.06
N GLN A 398 -6.36 -4.70 -12.88
CA GLN A 398 -7.76 -4.29 -12.85
C GLN A 398 -8.72 -5.43 -13.20
N THR A 399 -8.32 -6.31 -14.12
CA THR A 399 -9.11 -7.51 -14.48
C THR A 399 -9.17 -8.48 -13.30
N MET A 400 -8.03 -8.79 -12.68
CA MET A 400 -7.97 -9.64 -11.48
C MET A 400 -8.75 -9.03 -10.31
N LEU A 401 -8.71 -7.70 -10.15
CA LEU A 401 -9.51 -6.99 -9.16
C LEU A 401 -11.01 -7.20 -9.38
N VAL A 402 -11.50 -7.02 -10.61
CA VAL A 402 -12.92 -7.20 -10.95
C VAL A 402 -13.35 -8.64 -10.70
N GLU A 403 -12.54 -9.61 -11.13
CA GLU A 403 -12.80 -11.03 -10.90
C GLU A 403 -12.85 -11.37 -9.41
N GLU A 404 -11.90 -10.91 -8.61
CA GLU A 404 -11.87 -11.21 -7.18
C GLU A 404 -12.91 -10.40 -6.38
N LYS A 405 -13.29 -9.20 -6.82
CA LYS A 405 -14.43 -8.42 -6.30
C LYS A 405 -15.76 -9.13 -6.55
N SER A 406 -15.95 -9.75 -7.73
CA SER A 406 -17.19 -10.47 -8.05
C SER A 406 -17.47 -11.67 -7.13
N LYS A 407 -16.44 -12.15 -6.42
CA LYS A 407 -16.51 -13.26 -5.47
C LYS A 407 -16.79 -12.79 -4.02
N SER A 408 -16.91 -11.48 -3.79
CA SER A 408 -17.35 -10.90 -2.51
C SER A 408 -18.87 -10.71 -2.53
N ASN A 409 -19.52 -10.97 -1.40
CA ASN A 409 -20.97 -10.81 -1.24
C ASN A 409 -21.28 -9.72 -0.21
N PRO A 410 -22.42 -9.01 -0.31
CA PRO A 410 -22.93 -8.17 0.77
C PRO A 410 -23.01 -8.98 2.06
N LEU A 411 -22.47 -8.43 3.15
CA LEU A 411 -22.50 -9.10 4.45
C LEU A 411 -23.88 -9.05 5.09
N PHE A 412 -24.62 -7.97 4.85
CA PHE A 412 -25.97 -7.77 5.35
C PHE A 412 -26.97 -7.79 4.19
N PRO A 413 -28.13 -8.45 4.33
CA PRO A 413 -29.24 -8.29 3.40
C PRO A 413 -29.68 -6.82 3.35
N SER A 414 -30.13 -6.35 2.18
CA SER A 414 -30.59 -4.95 1.98
C SER A 414 -31.76 -4.54 2.89
N GLN A 415 -32.55 -5.52 3.34
CA GLN A 415 -33.69 -5.33 4.25
C GLN A 415 -33.33 -5.49 5.74
N TYR A 416 -32.06 -5.74 6.06
CA TYR A 416 -31.62 -5.94 7.44
C TYR A 416 -31.46 -4.58 8.14
N ILE A 417 -32.34 -4.32 9.10
CA ILE A 417 -32.44 -3.05 9.82
C ILE A 417 -32.15 -3.30 11.31
N PHE A 418 -31.38 -2.39 11.92
CA PHE A 418 -30.84 -2.54 13.28
C PHE A 418 -31.49 -1.67 14.35
#